data_AF-A0A355G1M4-F1
#
_entry.id   AF-A0A355G1M4-F1
#
_cell.length_a   1.000
_cell.length_b   1.000
_cell.length_c   1.000
_cell.angle_alpha   90.00
_cell.angle_beta   90.00
_cell.angle_gamma   90.00
#
_symmetry.space_group_name_H-M   'P 1'
#
loop_
_entity.id
_entity.type
_entity.pdbx_description
1 polymer ?
#
loop_
_entity_poly.entity_id
_entity_poly.type
_entity_poly.pdbx_seq_one_letter_code
_entity_poly.pdbx_strand_id
1 'polypeptide(L)'
;MPDKDNKRERAFELWCESDYKKTNAEIAAELDVSRKLISAWKQRDKWAEKVGNGNTVSANQTATTKRKRGGQPGNTNARQHGGKELGAEYYETSAHAGARPTHAVWQGKVFKINGSTAEYPNFYESTGYGKIDGLCGVNCRHSFYPFFPGISQPAYTKAELDRLNEAKYTVNGQKLTEYEVSQLMRKSERAIRATKRKIIGYQAAMEAADNPRLKADLQADCEAESMKLHRQQAQYNDLCKQTDHKPDYARTGVAAVKDGSGQIVSWDYSASKQYEKTYERVDNTAEMRYNNGSAEQKLDRYIADEQLKKVLRSDKTVKTILIGKQEKHIIASNNYIPGRSYITVSSEEVQQLVNQYAGTGDIKRTNANVFNRREVCIADRVIGVVVDLNTGKEYHTRKFTIHYANNGIHIVPAKED
;
A
#
# COMPACT_ATOMS: atom_id res chain seq x y z
N MET A 1 -47.75 -6.50 41.93
CA MET A 1 -47.22 -7.10 40.68
C MET A 1 -46.07 -8.03 41.03
N PRO A 2 -46.31 -9.34 41.21
CA PRO A 2 -45.37 -10.22 41.90
C PRO A 2 -44.69 -11.28 40.99
N ASP A 3 -44.24 -10.93 39.77
CA ASP A 3 -43.78 -11.99 38.83
C ASP A 3 -42.58 -11.63 37.90
N LYS A 4 -41.97 -10.43 38.05
CA LYS A 4 -40.80 -10.05 37.23
C LYS A 4 -39.47 -10.54 37.78
N ASP A 5 -39.32 -10.56 39.10
CA ASP A 5 -38.07 -10.97 39.74
C ASP A 5 -37.90 -12.50 39.70
N ASN A 6 -38.98 -13.27 39.82
CA ASN A 6 -38.96 -14.73 39.68
C ASN A 6 -38.48 -15.16 38.28
N LYS A 7 -39.00 -14.53 37.21
CA LYS A 7 -38.55 -14.83 35.83
C LYS A 7 -37.10 -14.44 35.57
N ARG A 8 -36.58 -13.40 36.23
CA ARG A 8 -35.20 -12.94 36.10
C ARG A 8 -34.21 -13.92 36.74
N GLU A 9 -34.55 -14.42 37.92
CA GLU A 9 -33.77 -15.46 38.61
C GLU A 9 -33.85 -16.79 37.86
N ARG A 10 -35.05 -17.23 37.46
CA ARG A 10 -35.23 -18.45 36.66
C ARG A 10 -34.47 -18.42 35.34
N ALA A 11 -34.35 -17.25 34.71
CA ALA A 11 -33.55 -17.09 33.48
C ALA A 11 -32.05 -17.36 33.72
N PHE A 12 -31.53 -16.98 34.89
CA PHE A 12 -30.14 -17.26 35.27
C PHE A 12 -29.94 -18.74 35.56
N GLU A 13 -30.87 -19.37 36.28
CA GLU A 13 -30.88 -20.81 36.54
C GLU A 13 -30.89 -21.63 35.26
N LEU A 14 -31.81 -21.35 34.33
CA LEU A 14 -31.89 -22.06 33.03
C LEU A 14 -30.58 -21.96 32.25
N TRP A 15 -29.89 -20.83 32.34
CA TRP A 15 -28.58 -20.66 31.70
C TRP A 15 -27.50 -21.50 32.41
N CYS A 16 -27.50 -21.56 33.75
CA CYS A 16 -26.56 -22.39 34.52
C CYS A 16 -26.82 -23.89 34.33
N GLU A 17 -28.09 -24.33 34.37
CA GLU A 17 -28.54 -25.70 34.12
C GLU A 17 -28.10 -26.20 32.73
N SER A 18 -27.99 -25.30 31.77
CA SER A 18 -27.54 -25.61 30.40
C SER A 18 -26.02 -25.70 30.21
N ASP A 19 -25.23 -25.67 31.29
CA ASP A 19 -23.77 -25.52 31.23
C ASP A 19 -23.39 -24.28 30.38
N TYR A 20 -24.14 -23.20 30.59
CA TYR A 20 -24.01 -21.90 29.91
C TYR A 20 -24.26 -21.90 28.40
N LYS A 21 -24.82 -22.98 27.82
CA LYS A 21 -24.99 -23.15 26.37
C LYS A 21 -26.31 -22.63 25.82
N LYS A 22 -27.37 -22.51 26.63
CA LYS A 22 -28.67 -21.97 26.17
C LYS A 22 -28.51 -20.52 25.70
N THR A 23 -29.01 -20.25 24.49
CA THR A 23 -29.03 -18.93 23.87
C THR A 23 -30.08 -18.03 24.51
N ASN A 24 -29.93 -16.70 24.35
CA ASN A 24 -30.93 -15.74 24.83
C ASN A 24 -32.29 -15.91 24.14
N ALA A 25 -32.36 -16.59 22.99
CA ALA A 25 -33.61 -16.87 22.29
C ALA A 25 -34.38 -18.03 22.95
N GLU A 26 -33.66 -19.09 23.32
CA GLU A 26 -34.24 -20.28 23.94
C GLU A 26 -34.75 -19.95 25.34
N ILE A 27 -33.96 -19.22 26.14
CA ILE A 27 -34.38 -18.76 27.48
C ILE A 27 -35.60 -17.81 27.38
N ALA A 28 -35.62 -16.96 26.36
CA ALA A 28 -36.72 -16.03 26.10
C ALA A 28 -38.02 -16.77 25.74
N ALA A 29 -37.93 -17.80 24.89
CA ALA A 29 -39.07 -18.61 24.51
C ALA A 29 -39.61 -19.43 25.69
N GLU A 30 -38.74 -19.96 26.54
CA GLU A 30 -39.11 -20.79 27.69
C GLU A 30 -39.79 -19.99 28.82
N LEU A 31 -39.44 -18.71 28.99
CA LEU A 31 -39.99 -17.84 30.04
C LEU A 31 -41.09 -16.89 29.56
N ASP A 32 -41.44 -16.96 28.28
CA ASP A 32 -42.35 -16.05 27.58
C ASP A 32 -41.96 -14.57 27.82
N VAL A 33 -40.70 -14.25 27.51
CA VAL A 33 -40.16 -12.89 27.60
C VAL A 33 -39.39 -12.51 26.35
N SER A 34 -39.18 -11.22 26.13
CA SER A 34 -38.40 -10.79 24.96
C SER A 34 -36.91 -11.17 25.09
N ARG A 35 -36.29 -11.62 23.99
CA ARG A 35 -34.83 -11.85 23.88
C ARG A 35 -33.99 -10.67 24.38
N LYS A 36 -34.46 -9.43 24.12
CA LYS A 36 -33.79 -8.20 24.58
C LYS A 36 -33.78 -8.06 26.10
N LEU A 37 -34.82 -8.56 26.78
CA LEU A 37 -34.91 -8.53 28.24
C LEU A 37 -33.89 -9.47 28.89
N ILE A 38 -33.73 -10.70 28.36
CA ILE A 38 -32.68 -11.63 28.80
C ILE A 38 -31.28 -11.03 28.63
N SER A 39 -31.04 -10.35 27.50
CA SER A 39 -29.77 -9.65 27.26
C SER A 39 -29.51 -8.54 28.28
N ALA A 40 -30.53 -7.78 28.67
CA ALA A 40 -30.40 -6.72 29.67
C ALA A 40 -30.15 -7.28 31.07
N TRP A 41 -30.77 -8.39 31.44
CA TRP A 41 -30.51 -9.08 32.72
C TRP A 41 -29.09 -9.63 32.79
N LYS A 42 -28.62 -10.33 31.75
CA LYS A 42 -27.22 -10.82 31.67
C LYS A 42 -26.19 -9.73 31.90
N GLN A 43 -26.42 -8.55 31.30
CA GLN A 43 -25.53 -7.39 31.44
C GLN A 43 -25.61 -6.74 32.82
N ARG A 44 -26.82 -6.47 33.34
CA ARG A 44 -27.01 -5.78 34.63
C ARG A 44 -26.55 -6.63 35.81
N ASP A 45 -26.85 -7.92 35.77
CA ASP A 45 -26.54 -8.87 36.85
C ASP A 45 -25.19 -9.55 36.69
N LYS A 46 -24.44 -9.18 35.64
CA LYS A 46 -23.09 -9.64 35.37
C LYS A 46 -22.96 -11.16 35.48
N TRP A 47 -23.85 -11.89 34.79
CA TRP A 47 -23.95 -13.35 34.94
C TRP A 47 -22.62 -14.08 34.72
N ALA A 48 -21.80 -13.61 33.78
CA ALA A 48 -20.47 -14.17 33.51
C ALA A 48 -19.47 -13.98 34.67
N GLU A 49 -19.54 -12.85 35.39
CA GLU A 49 -18.72 -12.60 36.58
C GLU A 49 -19.16 -13.50 37.74
N LYS A 50 -20.47 -13.75 37.88
CA LYS A 50 -21.04 -14.59 38.97
C LYS A 50 -20.63 -16.06 38.92
N VAL A 51 -20.37 -16.61 37.74
CA VAL A 51 -20.12 -18.05 37.55
C VAL A 51 -18.63 -18.37 37.36
N GLY A 52 -17.75 -17.38 37.54
CA GLY A 52 -16.29 -17.57 37.45
C GLY A 52 -15.80 -18.06 36.08
N ASN A 53 -16.65 -18.01 35.05
CA ASN A 53 -16.31 -18.48 33.72
C ASN A 53 -15.43 -17.42 33.05
N GLY A 54 -14.12 -17.53 33.29
CA GLY A 54 -13.04 -16.68 32.80
C GLY A 54 -12.86 -16.67 31.27
N ASN A 55 -13.89 -17.02 30.51
CA ASN A 55 -13.95 -16.77 29.09
C ASN A 55 -14.54 -15.37 28.85
N THR A 56 -13.84 -14.35 29.36
CA THR A 56 -13.91 -13.04 28.71
C THR A 56 -13.43 -13.28 27.28
N VAL A 57 -14.37 -13.40 26.34
CA VAL A 57 -14.10 -12.92 24.98
C VAL A 57 -13.58 -11.52 25.20
N SER A 58 -12.25 -11.38 25.15
CA SER A 58 -11.57 -10.11 25.02
C SER A 58 -12.36 -9.42 23.95
N ALA A 59 -13.12 -8.38 24.33
CA ALA A 59 -13.78 -7.53 23.38
C ALA A 59 -12.66 -7.16 22.42
N ASN A 60 -12.71 -7.69 21.21
CA ASN A 60 -11.87 -7.22 20.14
C ASN A 60 -12.06 -5.71 20.21
N GLN A 61 -11.01 -5.00 20.60
CA GLN A 61 -10.91 -3.58 20.35
C GLN A 61 -10.71 -3.42 18.84
N THR A 62 -11.62 -3.95 18.03
CA THR A 62 -12.01 -3.30 16.80
C THR A 62 -12.57 -1.97 17.26
N ALA A 63 -11.70 -0.97 17.28
CA ALA A 63 -12.05 0.41 17.54
C ALA A 63 -12.89 0.96 16.37
N THR A 64 -14.04 0.36 16.09
CA THR A 64 -15.22 1.12 15.70
C THR A 64 -15.73 1.79 16.97
N THR A 65 -14.92 2.72 17.49
CA THR A 65 -15.54 3.85 18.19
C THR A 65 -16.59 4.36 17.21
N LYS A 66 -17.88 4.22 17.55
CA LYS A 66 -18.87 5.17 17.06
C LYS A 66 -18.33 6.50 17.53
N ARG A 67 -17.52 7.12 16.67
CA ARG A 67 -16.98 8.45 16.89
C ARG A 67 -18.20 9.29 17.18
N LYS A 68 -18.29 9.85 18.38
CA LYS A 68 -19.17 10.99 18.59
C LYS A 68 -18.66 12.02 17.59
N ARG A 69 -19.32 12.10 16.43
CA ARG A 69 -19.04 13.12 15.43
C ARG A 69 -19.11 14.43 16.22
N GLY A 70 -18.10 15.29 16.06
CA GLY A 70 -18.23 16.68 16.49
C GLY A 70 -19.54 17.24 15.92
N GLY A 71 -20.10 18.23 16.60
CA GLY A 71 -21.33 18.88 16.15
C GLY A 71 -21.24 19.24 14.66
N GLN A 72 -22.34 19.05 13.93
CA GLN A 72 -22.41 19.46 12.53
C GLN A 72 -22.00 20.95 12.38
N PRO A 73 -21.42 21.38 11.26
CA PRO A 73 -21.18 22.80 11.01
C PRO A 73 -22.47 23.61 11.25
N GLY A 74 -22.43 24.61 12.12
CA GLY A 74 -23.61 25.37 12.56
C GLY A 74 -24.39 24.80 13.76
N ASN A 75 -23.92 23.72 14.39
CA ASN A 75 -24.57 23.12 15.56
C ASN A 75 -24.50 24.04 16.80
N THR A 76 -25.66 24.54 17.24
CA THR A 76 -25.82 25.34 18.46
C THR A 76 -25.92 24.52 19.75
N ASN A 77 -25.85 23.18 19.71
CA ASN A 77 -26.02 22.33 20.90
C ASN A 77 -24.94 22.56 21.97
N ALA A 78 -23.71 22.94 21.59
CA ALA A 78 -22.70 23.39 22.57
C ALA A 78 -23.08 24.74 23.22
N ARG A 79 -23.84 25.57 22.49
CA ARG A 79 -24.42 26.85 22.95
C ARG A 79 -25.68 26.64 23.81
N GLN A 80 -26.38 25.51 23.64
CA GLN A 80 -27.67 25.22 24.28
C GLN A 80 -27.62 24.21 25.45
N HIS A 81 -26.74 23.20 25.45
CA HIS A 81 -26.89 22.06 26.38
C HIS A 81 -25.67 21.67 27.23
N GLY A 82 -24.44 22.12 26.93
CA GLY A 82 -23.25 21.71 27.70
C GLY A 82 -22.89 22.65 28.87
N GLY A 83 -22.56 23.90 28.56
CA GLY A 83 -22.20 24.90 29.55
C GLY A 83 -23.40 25.65 30.14
N LYS A 84 -24.46 25.87 29.36
CA LYS A 84 -25.60 26.72 29.77
C LYS A 84 -26.48 26.08 30.84
N GLU A 85 -26.69 24.75 30.78
CA GLU A 85 -27.43 23.99 31.81
C GLU A 85 -26.65 23.90 33.13
N LEU A 86 -25.31 23.98 33.08
CA LEU A 86 -24.43 23.95 34.24
C LEU A 86 -23.98 25.35 34.71
N GLY A 87 -24.42 26.41 34.04
CA GLY A 87 -23.98 27.80 34.35
C GLY A 87 -22.50 28.09 34.07
N ALA A 88 -21.83 27.29 33.24
CA ALA A 88 -20.42 27.48 32.91
C ALA A 88 -20.22 28.70 32.01
N GLU A 89 -19.28 29.58 32.39
CA GLU A 89 -18.88 30.74 31.59
C GLU A 89 -17.61 30.51 30.75
N TYR A 90 -16.90 29.41 31.01
CA TYR A 90 -15.61 29.09 30.40
C TYR A 90 -15.58 27.67 29.84
N TYR A 91 -14.74 27.47 28.82
CA TYR A 91 -14.42 26.15 28.27
C TYR A 91 -12.93 25.90 28.32
N GLU A 92 -12.54 24.69 28.74
CA GLU A 92 -11.19 24.16 28.55
C GLU A 92 -11.18 23.23 27.33
N THR A 93 -10.20 23.40 26.45
CA THR A 93 -9.98 22.53 25.29
C THR A 93 -9.17 21.29 25.66
N SER A 94 -9.52 20.15 25.06
CA SER A 94 -8.72 18.93 25.19
C SER A 94 -7.32 19.10 24.58
N ALA A 95 -6.37 18.26 24.97
CA ALA A 95 -5.04 18.18 24.37
C ALA A 95 -4.74 16.75 23.89
N HIS A 96 -4.02 16.61 22.77
CA HIS A 96 -3.54 15.32 22.28
C HIS A 96 -2.26 15.47 21.47
N ALA A 97 -1.48 14.40 21.35
CA ALA A 97 -0.29 14.40 20.50
C ALA A 97 -0.69 14.46 19.02
N GLY A 98 0.12 15.11 18.19
CA GLY A 98 -0.09 15.18 16.74
C GLY A 98 -1.20 16.13 16.29
N ALA A 99 -1.58 17.10 17.14
CA ALA A 99 -2.36 18.26 16.71
C ALA A 99 -1.62 19.01 15.60
N ARG A 100 -2.35 19.51 14.60
CA ARG A 100 -1.74 20.37 13.57
C ARG A 100 -1.22 21.66 14.23
N PRO A 101 -0.12 22.26 13.75
CA PRO A 101 0.50 23.42 14.42
C PRO A 101 -0.47 24.57 14.72
N THR A 102 -1.37 24.89 13.78
CA THR A 102 -2.39 25.94 13.94
C THR A 102 -3.46 25.62 14.98
N HIS A 103 -3.54 24.38 15.47
CA HIS A 103 -4.50 23.92 16.49
C HIS A 103 -3.82 23.53 17.79
N ALA A 104 -2.53 23.19 17.74
CA ALA A 104 -1.70 22.95 18.91
C ALA A 104 -1.73 24.15 19.88
N VAL A 105 -1.86 25.37 19.34
CA VAL A 105 -1.96 26.62 20.11
C VAL A 105 -3.19 26.71 21.01
N TRP A 106 -4.21 25.86 20.80
CA TRP A 106 -5.42 25.84 21.62
C TRP A 106 -5.36 24.81 22.73
N GLN A 107 -4.43 23.84 22.73
CA GLN A 107 -4.50 22.68 23.63
C GLN A 107 -4.42 23.08 25.11
N GLY A 108 -5.34 22.53 25.93
CA GLY A 108 -5.37 22.73 27.38
C GLY A 108 -5.58 24.18 27.80
N LYS A 109 -6.11 25.03 26.91
CA LYS A 109 -6.38 26.43 27.21
C LYS A 109 -7.82 26.61 27.64
N VAL A 110 -8.01 27.49 28.61
CA VAL A 110 -9.31 27.95 29.06
C VAL A 110 -9.69 29.22 28.30
N PHE A 111 -10.93 29.29 27.83
CA PHE A 111 -11.48 30.40 27.07
C PHE A 111 -12.80 30.84 27.68
N LYS A 112 -13.09 32.15 27.66
CA LYS A 112 -14.42 32.65 28.05
C LYS A 112 -15.40 32.46 26.90
N ILE A 113 -16.59 31.95 27.19
CA ILE A 113 -17.60 31.64 26.16
C ILE A 113 -18.15 32.92 25.53
N ASN A 114 -18.58 33.86 26.37
CA ASN A 114 -19.12 35.16 25.95
C ASN A 114 -18.19 36.29 26.41
N GLY A 115 -17.70 37.09 25.46
CA GLY A 115 -16.70 38.13 25.72
C GLY A 115 -15.31 37.54 26.02
N SER A 116 -14.44 38.37 26.57
CA SER A 116 -13.06 38.04 26.95
C SER A 116 -12.70 38.69 28.28
N THR A 117 -11.60 38.24 28.87
CA THR A 117 -10.95 38.87 30.03
C THR A 117 -9.46 39.00 29.74
N ALA A 118 -8.72 39.69 30.60
CA ALA A 118 -7.26 39.77 30.47
C ALA A 118 -6.58 38.39 30.50
N GLU A 119 -7.15 37.42 31.22
CA GLU A 119 -6.60 36.07 31.39
C GLU A 119 -7.18 35.06 30.38
N TYR A 120 -8.49 35.13 30.12
CA TYR A 120 -9.21 34.19 29.26
C TYR A 120 -9.75 34.88 28.00
N PRO A 121 -9.16 34.62 26.82
CA PRO A 121 -9.65 35.19 25.58
C PRO A 121 -10.97 34.54 25.15
N ASN A 122 -11.66 35.16 24.18
CA ASN A 122 -12.95 34.66 23.72
C ASN A 122 -12.80 33.31 22.98
N PHE A 123 -13.65 32.35 23.31
CA PHE A 123 -13.65 31.00 22.75
C PHE A 123 -13.87 30.98 21.24
N TYR A 124 -14.89 31.69 20.73
CA TYR A 124 -15.26 31.65 19.32
C TYR A 124 -14.22 32.39 18.46
N GLU A 125 -13.74 33.55 18.91
CA GLU A 125 -12.75 34.34 18.19
C GLU A 125 -11.39 33.65 18.15
N SER A 126 -10.95 33.10 19.28
CA SER A 126 -9.61 32.49 19.39
C SER A 126 -9.49 31.16 18.69
N THR A 127 -10.59 30.40 18.65
CA THR A 127 -10.58 29.01 18.14
C THR A 127 -11.27 28.85 16.80
N GLY A 128 -11.96 29.88 16.32
CA GLY A 128 -12.78 29.81 15.11
C GLY A 128 -13.90 28.76 15.21
N TYR A 129 -14.32 28.36 16.42
CA TYR A 129 -15.35 27.35 16.60
C TYR A 129 -16.60 27.64 15.76
N GLY A 130 -17.06 26.64 15.00
CA GLY A 130 -18.15 26.76 14.02
C GLY A 130 -17.69 27.06 12.58
N LYS A 131 -16.42 27.45 12.37
CA LYS A 131 -15.80 27.53 11.03
C LYS A 131 -15.27 26.17 10.59
N ILE A 132 -15.11 25.99 9.27
CA ILE A 132 -14.64 24.73 8.66
C ILE A 132 -13.26 24.33 9.21
N ASP A 133 -12.36 25.30 9.39
CA ASP A 133 -10.99 25.10 9.85
C ASP A 133 -10.78 25.39 11.33
N GLY A 134 -11.83 25.75 12.07
CA GLY A 134 -11.79 26.04 13.51
C GLY A 134 -11.76 24.79 14.39
N LEU A 135 -11.80 25.00 15.71
CA LEU A 135 -11.90 23.93 16.71
C LEU A 135 -13.14 23.06 16.44
N CYS A 136 -12.96 21.73 16.57
CA CYS A 136 -13.93 20.72 16.16
C CYS A 136 -14.27 20.70 14.65
N GLY A 137 -13.55 21.48 13.83
CA GLY A 137 -13.71 21.53 12.38
C GLY A 137 -13.07 20.34 11.65
N VAL A 138 -12.84 20.51 10.35
CA VAL A 138 -12.37 19.44 9.47
C VAL A 138 -11.04 18.85 9.96
N ASN A 139 -11.02 17.52 10.10
CA ASN A 139 -9.87 16.74 10.57
C ASN A 139 -9.29 17.19 11.93
N CYS A 140 -10.01 17.97 12.72
CA CYS A 140 -9.68 18.31 14.11
C CYS A 140 -10.24 17.20 15.03
N ARG A 141 -9.42 16.75 15.98
CA ARG A 141 -9.81 15.73 16.97
C ARG A 141 -9.99 16.31 18.37
N HIS A 142 -9.81 17.62 18.51
CA HIS A 142 -10.04 18.30 19.78
C HIS A 142 -11.54 18.33 20.11
N SER A 143 -11.80 18.34 21.40
CA SER A 143 -13.07 18.68 22.00
C SER A 143 -12.84 19.74 23.08
N PHE A 144 -13.88 20.09 23.82
CA PHE A 144 -13.81 21.05 24.92
C PHE A 144 -14.87 20.71 25.97
N TYR A 145 -14.62 21.16 27.19
CA TYR A 145 -15.44 20.86 28.37
C TYR A 145 -15.68 22.12 29.21
N PRO A 146 -16.81 22.20 29.94
CA PRO A 146 -17.05 23.27 30.91
C PRO A 146 -15.91 23.44 31.92
N PHE A 147 -15.55 24.70 32.20
CA PHE A 147 -14.55 25.06 33.20
C PHE A 147 -15.12 26.14 34.13
N PHE A 148 -14.91 25.96 35.44
CA PHE A 148 -15.42 26.85 36.49
C PHE A 148 -14.24 27.43 37.28
N PRO A 149 -13.85 28.70 37.07
CA PRO A 149 -12.76 29.31 37.83
C PRO A 149 -12.98 29.18 39.35
N GLY A 150 -11.93 28.80 40.08
CA GLY A 150 -11.99 28.56 41.52
C GLY A 150 -12.54 27.20 41.94
N ILE A 151 -13.13 26.41 41.03
CA ILE A 151 -13.65 25.06 41.30
C ILE A 151 -12.90 24.02 40.45
N SER A 152 -12.83 24.25 39.14
CA SER A 152 -12.12 23.40 38.19
C SER A 152 -10.62 23.61 38.29
N GLN A 153 -9.87 22.52 38.28
CA GLN A 153 -8.43 22.54 38.01
C GLN A 153 -8.19 22.27 36.51
N PRO A 154 -7.17 22.90 35.88
CA PRO A 154 -6.81 22.58 34.51
C PRO A 154 -6.54 21.08 34.34
N ALA A 155 -7.07 20.50 33.27
CA ALA A 155 -6.91 19.09 32.98
C ALA A 155 -5.48 18.72 32.54
N TYR A 156 -4.68 19.72 32.15
CA TYR A 156 -3.30 19.53 31.69
C TYR A 156 -2.37 20.55 32.33
N THR A 157 -1.22 20.07 32.80
CA THR A 157 -0.10 20.91 33.23
C THR A 157 0.64 21.47 32.02
N LYS A 158 1.37 22.57 32.21
CA LYS A 158 2.22 23.15 31.18
C LYS A 158 3.26 22.16 30.64
N ALA A 159 3.88 21.39 31.54
CA ALA A 159 4.85 20.36 31.18
C ALA A 159 4.25 19.23 30.33
N GLU A 160 3.00 18.82 30.57
CA GLU A 160 2.32 17.84 29.71
C GLU A 160 2.03 18.40 28.33
N LEU A 161 1.54 19.65 28.24
CA LEU A 161 1.27 20.30 26.96
C LEU A 161 2.54 20.49 26.10
N ASP A 162 3.66 20.82 26.73
CA ASP A 162 4.94 20.97 26.04
C ASP A 162 5.44 19.62 25.51
N ARG A 163 5.32 18.54 26.29
CA ARG A 163 5.64 17.17 25.85
C ARG A 163 4.81 16.70 24.64
N LEU A 164 3.54 17.13 24.53
CA LEU A 164 2.69 16.73 23.38
C LEU A 164 3.18 17.31 22.04
N ASN A 165 3.89 18.43 22.07
CA ASN A 165 4.44 19.09 20.89
C ASN A 165 5.94 18.82 20.69
N GLU A 166 6.56 18.08 21.60
CA GLU A 166 7.99 17.80 21.56
C GLU A 166 8.37 16.89 20.37
N ALA A 167 9.51 17.20 19.76
CA ALA A 167 10.12 16.35 18.75
C ALA A 167 10.82 15.16 19.43
N LYS A 168 10.11 14.02 19.47
CA LYS A 168 10.52 12.81 20.20
C LYS A 168 11.02 11.68 19.31
N TYR A 169 10.80 11.74 17.99
CA TYR A 169 11.14 10.66 17.07
C TYR A 169 12.34 11.00 16.22
N THR A 170 13.33 10.11 16.15
CA THR A 170 14.47 10.29 15.25
C THR A 170 14.25 9.49 13.99
N VAL A 171 14.07 10.15 12.86
CA VAL A 171 13.93 9.53 11.53
C VAL A 171 14.99 10.11 10.62
N ASN A 172 15.84 9.27 10.03
CA ASN A 172 16.96 9.69 9.16
C ASN A 172 17.86 10.78 9.79
N GLY A 173 18.10 10.71 11.10
CA GLY A 173 18.91 11.69 11.83
C GLY A 173 18.20 13.01 12.18
N GLN A 174 16.94 13.19 11.80
CA GLN A 174 16.13 14.36 12.14
C GLN A 174 15.16 14.04 13.28
N LYS A 175 15.09 14.91 14.29
CA LYS A 175 14.05 14.84 15.34
C LYS A 175 12.73 15.40 14.80
N LEU A 176 11.67 14.62 14.93
CA LEU A 176 10.33 14.91 14.43
C LEU A 176 9.30 14.83 15.55
N THR A 177 8.29 15.68 15.45
CA THR A 177 7.08 15.65 16.28
C THR A 177 6.12 14.54 15.85
N GLU A 178 5.17 14.20 16.72
CA GLU A 178 4.07 13.28 16.37
C GLU A 178 3.30 13.72 15.11
N TYR A 179 3.11 15.04 14.94
CA TYR A 179 2.39 15.57 13.78
C TYR A 179 3.14 15.27 12.49
N GLU A 180 4.44 15.55 12.44
CA GLU A 180 5.30 15.35 11.26
C GLU A 180 5.40 13.87 10.90
N VAL A 181 5.61 12.99 11.88
CA VAL A 181 5.59 11.54 11.67
C VAL A 181 4.26 11.11 11.06
N SER A 182 3.13 11.59 11.59
CA SER A 182 1.81 11.27 11.04
C SER A 182 1.65 11.74 9.58
N GLN A 183 2.28 12.84 9.18
CA GLN A 183 2.28 13.29 7.78
C GLN A 183 3.12 12.38 6.88
N LEU A 184 4.30 11.94 7.35
CA LEU A 184 5.14 10.99 6.63
C LEU A 184 4.42 9.65 6.45
N MET A 185 3.84 9.09 7.52
CA MET A 185 3.04 7.86 7.45
C MET A 185 1.90 7.97 6.44
N ARG A 186 1.12 9.06 6.50
CA ARG A 186 0.02 9.28 5.54
C ARG A 186 0.50 9.44 4.10
N LYS A 187 1.68 10.05 3.89
CA LYS A 187 2.30 10.16 2.56
C LYS A 187 2.66 8.76 2.03
N SER A 188 3.30 7.93 2.85
CA SER A 188 3.63 6.54 2.52
C SER A 188 2.37 5.70 2.26
N GLU A 189 1.35 5.79 3.12
CA GLU A 189 0.05 5.11 2.97
C GLU A 189 -0.64 5.47 1.65
N ARG A 190 -0.59 6.75 1.24
CA ARG A 190 -1.12 7.20 -0.07
C ARG A 190 -0.31 6.65 -1.23
N ALA A 191 1.02 6.65 -1.12
CA ALA A 191 1.89 6.13 -2.17
C ALA A 191 1.67 4.62 -2.39
N ILE A 192 1.59 3.84 -1.30
CA ILE A 192 1.29 2.41 -1.32
C ILE A 192 -0.03 2.14 -2.03
N ARG A 193 -1.10 2.86 -1.65
CA ARG A 193 -2.41 2.73 -2.32
C ARG A 193 -2.35 3.07 -3.80
N ALA A 194 -1.63 4.12 -4.18
CA ALA A 194 -1.51 4.52 -5.57
C ALA A 194 -0.83 3.43 -6.41
N THR A 195 0.25 2.84 -5.90
CA THR A 195 0.95 1.75 -6.58
C THR A 195 0.11 0.47 -6.62
N LYS A 196 -0.57 0.09 -5.53
CA LYS A 196 -1.52 -1.04 -5.54
C LYS A 196 -2.63 -0.89 -6.60
N ARG A 197 -3.19 0.33 -6.76
CA ARG A 197 -4.17 0.61 -7.81
C ARG A 197 -3.62 0.38 -9.22
N LYS A 198 -2.37 0.76 -9.46
CA LYS A 198 -1.71 0.52 -10.76
C LYS A 198 -1.55 -0.97 -11.04
N ILE A 199 -1.10 -1.75 -10.05
CA ILE A 199 -0.95 -3.21 -10.17
C ILE A 199 -2.29 -3.85 -10.56
N ILE A 200 -3.37 -3.51 -9.86
CA ILE A 200 -4.72 -3.98 -10.19
C ILE A 200 -5.11 -3.57 -11.63
N GLY A 201 -4.81 -2.34 -12.03
CA GLY A 201 -5.06 -1.86 -13.39
C GLY A 201 -4.29 -2.65 -14.45
N TYR A 202 -3.01 -2.96 -14.21
CA TYR A 202 -2.21 -3.78 -15.12
C TYR A 202 -2.74 -5.21 -15.20
N GLN A 203 -3.10 -5.83 -14.09
CA GLN A 203 -3.69 -7.16 -14.06
C GLN A 203 -4.97 -7.23 -14.88
N ALA A 204 -5.89 -6.28 -14.67
CA ALA A 204 -7.13 -6.20 -15.46
C ALA A 204 -6.84 -5.96 -16.95
N ALA A 205 -5.87 -5.10 -17.30
CA ALA A 205 -5.47 -4.86 -18.68
C ALA A 205 -4.86 -6.11 -19.34
N MET A 206 -4.10 -6.91 -18.59
CA MET A 206 -3.52 -8.17 -19.08
C MET A 206 -4.59 -9.22 -19.35
N GLU A 207 -5.59 -9.33 -18.48
CA GLU A 207 -6.73 -10.23 -18.65
C GLU A 207 -7.55 -9.87 -19.90
N ALA A 208 -7.72 -8.57 -20.16
CA ALA A 208 -8.48 -8.07 -21.30
C ALA A 208 -7.70 -8.03 -22.63
N ALA A 209 -6.37 -8.08 -22.60
CA ALA A 209 -5.57 -8.05 -23.81
C ALA A 209 -5.63 -9.40 -24.55
N ASP A 210 -5.60 -9.37 -25.89
CA ASP A 210 -5.45 -10.59 -26.70
C ASP A 210 -4.02 -10.75 -27.24
N ASN A 211 -3.35 -9.63 -27.52
CA ASN A 211 -2.03 -9.61 -28.11
C ASN A 211 -0.95 -10.09 -27.09
N PRO A 212 -0.22 -11.19 -27.37
CA PRO A 212 0.79 -11.72 -26.45
C PRO A 212 1.92 -10.73 -26.11
N ARG A 213 2.30 -9.88 -27.08
CA ARG A 213 3.33 -8.85 -26.89
C ARG A 213 2.87 -7.75 -25.95
N LEU A 214 1.61 -7.31 -26.11
CA LEU A 214 0.99 -6.37 -25.19
C LEU A 214 0.91 -6.95 -23.78
N LYS A 215 0.54 -8.23 -23.64
CA LYS A 215 0.54 -8.92 -22.33
C LYS A 215 1.92 -8.91 -21.69
N ALA A 216 2.98 -9.20 -22.45
CA ALA A 216 4.35 -9.18 -21.95
C ALA A 216 4.78 -7.77 -21.49
N ASP A 217 4.42 -6.72 -22.25
CA ASP A 217 4.71 -5.34 -21.87
C ASP A 217 3.95 -4.90 -20.61
N LEU A 218 2.67 -5.28 -20.48
CA LEU A 218 1.87 -5.00 -19.29
C LEU A 218 2.37 -5.78 -18.07
N GLN A 219 2.79 -7.03 -18.26
CA GLN A 219 3.39 -7.86 -17.22
C GLN A 219 4.69 -7.23 -16.69
N ALA A 220 5.57 -6.75 -17.58
CA ALA A 220 6.80 -6.05 -17.19
C ALA A 220 6.51 -4.77 -16.37
N ASP A 221 5.50 -3.99 -16.77
CA ASP A 221 5.08 -2.81 -15.99
C ASP A 221 4.50 -3.21 -14.62
N CYS A 222 3.70 -4.27 -14.57
CA CYS A 222 3.13 -4.82 -13.34
C CYS A 222 4.22 -5.30 -12.37
N GLU A 223 5.24 -5.99 -12.88
CA GLU A 223 6.41 -6.42 -12.11
C GLU A 223 7.16 -5.22 -11.54
N ALA A 224 7.40 -4.18 -12.34
CA ALA A 224 8.08 -2.96 -11.89
C ALA A 224 7.32 -2.24 -10.76
N GLU A 225 6.00 -2.07 -10.89
CA GLU A 225 5.18 -1.49 -9.82
C GLU A 225 5.08 -2.42 -8.60
N SER A 226 5.12 -3.74 -8.78
CA SER A 226 5.18 -4.71 -7.67
C SER A 226 6.48 -4.56 -6.87
N MET A 227 7.64 -4.40 -7.53
CA MET A 227 8.91 -4.18 -6.83
C MET A 227 8.91 -2.86 -6.06
N LYS A 228 8.34 -1.82 -6.67
CA LYS A 228 8.16 -0.53 -6.02
C LYS A 228 7.23 -0.63 -4.80
N LEU A 229 6.15 -1.40 -4.88
CA LEU A 229 5.26 -1.66 -3.75
C LEU A 229 6.02 -2.30 -2.58
N HIS A 230 6.86 -3.30 -2.87
CA HIS A 230 7.69 -3.96 -1.87
C HIS A 230 8.57 -2.96 -1.12
N ARG A 231 9.31 -2.13 -1.85
CA ARG A 231 10.15 -1.07 -1.26
C ARG A 231 9.35 -0.08 -0.43
N GLN A 232 8.21 0.39 -0.93
CA GLN A 232 7.34 1.31 -0.19
C GLN A 232 6.82 0.69 1.11
N GLN A 233 6.44 -0.59 1.07
CA GLN A 233 5.94 -1.30 2.24
C GLN A 233 7.05 -1.52 3.27
N ALA A 234 8.26 -1.89 2.83
CA ALA A 234 9.44 -1.99 3.69
C ALA A 234 9.77 -0.65 4.34
N GLN A 235 9.83 0.43 3.57
CA GLN A 235 10.07 1.80 4.07
C GLN A 235 8.99 2.26 5.06
N TYR A 236 7.72 1.96 4.79
CA TYR A 236 6.63 2.29 5.70
C TYR A 236 6.71 1.50 7.00
N ASN A 237 6.99 0.20 6.93
CA ASN A 237 7.13 -0.65 8.10
C ASN A 237 8.34 -0.22 8.94
N ASP A 238 9.45 0.14 8.29
CA ASP A 238 10.64 0.67 8.96
C ASP A 238 10.37 2.03 9.61
N LEU A 239 9.69 2.95 8.92
CA LEU A 239 9.23 4.21 9.52
C LEU A 239 8.37 3.95 10.76
N CYS A 240 7.38 3.05 10.67
CA CYS A 240 6.53 2.69 11.81
C CYS A 240 7.36 2.14 12.97
N LYS A 241 8.36 1.29 12.69
CA LYS A 241 9.26 0.73 13.71
C LYS A 241 10.13 1.81 14.36
N GLN A 242 10.71 2.72 13.58
CA GLN A 242 11.53 3.82 14.08
C GLN A 242 10.74 4.78 14.98
N THR A 243 9.43 4.89 14.76
CA THR A 243 8.56 5.83 15.48
C THR A 243 7.65 5.15 16.51
N ASP A 244 7.82 3.85 16.76
CA ASP A 244 6.98 3.06 17.67
C ASP A 244 5.47 3.13 17.33
N HIS A 245 5.16 3.15 16.03
CA HIS A 245 3.79 3.08 15.53
C HIS A 245 3.50 1.69 14.97
N LYS A 246 2.22 1.30 14.99
CA LYS A 246 1.75 0.11 14.29
C LYS A 246 1.35 0.47 12.86
N PRO A 247 1.76 -0.31 11.84
CA PRO A 247 1.27 -0.15 10.48
C PRO A 247 -0.27 -0.22 10.39
N ASP A 248 -0.90 0.72 9.68
CA ASP A 248 -2.35 0.75 9.45
C ASP A 248 -2.67 0.16 8.06
N TYR A 249 -2.76 -1.17 7.99
CA TYR A 249 -3.03 -1.87 6.73
C TYR A 249 -4.41 -1.56 6.13
N ALA A 250 -5.38 -1.13 6.94
CA ALA A 250 -6.69 -0.73 6.43
C ALA A 250 -6.57 0.54 5.55
N ARG A 251 -5.65 1.45 5.88
CA ARG A 251 -5.38 2.64 5.06
C ARG A 251 -4.58 2.38 3.81
N THR A 252 -3.90 1.25 3.72
CA THR A 252 -3.20 0.84 2.50
C THR A 252 -4.05 -0.05 1.60
N GLY A 253 -5.26 -0.42 2.05
CA GLY A 253 -6.24 -1.20 1.29
C GLY A 253 -6.74 -0.51 0.01
N VAL A 254 -6.93 -1.27 -1.07
CA VAL A 254 -7.45 -0.75 -2.34
C VAL A 254 -8.70 -1.49 -2.84
N ALA A 255 -8.78 -2.81 -2.67
CA ALA A 255 -9.88 -3.63 -3.16
C ALA A 255 -10.55 -4.42 -2.03
N ALA A 256 -11.89 -4.46 -2.08
CA ALA A 256 -12.67 -5.34 -1.23
C ALA A 256 -12.63 -6.75 -1.84
N VAL A 257 -12.16 -7.74 -1.08
CA VAL A 257 -12.33 -9.14 -1.41
C VAL A 257 -13.75 -9.53 -1.06
N LYS A 258 -14.51 -9.98 -2.06
CA LYS A 258 -15.88 -10.46 -1.89
C LYS A 258 -15.92 -11.99 -2.00
N ASP A 259 -16.86 -12.62 -1.30
CA ASP A 259 -17.17 -14.03 -1.50
C ASP A 259 -18.06 -14.24 -2.74
N GLY A 260 -18.41 -15.51 -3.01
CA GLY A 260 -19.30 -15.89 -4.11
C GLY A 260 -20.73 -15.35 -4.00
N SER A 261 -21.13 -14.83 -2.83
CA SER A 261 -22.42 -14.15 -2.63
C SER A 261 -22.34 -12.63 -2.82
N GLY A 262 -21.14 -12.10 -3.09
CA GLY A 262 -20.90 -10.66 -3.24
C GLY A 262 -20.70 -9.92 -1.91
N GLN A 263 -20.67 -10.60 -0.77
CA GLN A 263 -20.38 -10.01 0.54
C GLN A 263 -18.88 -9.76 0.69
N ILE A 264 -18.50 -8.60 1.23
CA ILE A 264 -17.09 -8.27 1.50
C ILE A 264 -16.59 -9.13 2.67
N VAL A 265 -15.62 -10.00 2.41
CA VAL A 265 -15.02 -10.91 3.39
C VAL A 265 -13.64 -10.47 3.86
N SER A 266 -12.91 -9.70 3.05
CA SER A 266 -11.67 -9.05 3.49
C SER A 266 -11.33 -7.85 2.60
N TRP A 267 -10.25 -7.14 2.89
CA TRP A 267 -9.70 -6.11 2.01
C TRP A 267 -8.28 -6.51 1.65
N ASP A 268 -7.94 -6.47 0.36
CA ASP A 268 -6.59 -6.69 -0.18
C ASP A 268 -5.89 -8.05 0.14
N TYR A 269 -6.50 -9.03 0.82
CA TYR A 269 -5.80 -10.27 1.19
C TYR A 269 -5.33 -11.08 -0.03
N SER A 270 -6.21 -11.27 -1.03
CA SER A 270 -5.86 -11.99 -2.26
C SER A 270 -4.86 -11.21 -3.12
N ALA A 271 -5.05 -9.90 -3.22
CA ALA A 271 -4.14 -9.02 -3.97
C ALA A 271 -2.74 -8.96 -3.32
N SER A 272 -2.66 -8.91 -1.99
CA SER A 272 -1.37 -8.94 -1.25
C SER A 272 -0.61 -10.24 -1.53
N LYS A 273 -1.30 -11.38 -1.46
CA LYS A 273 -0.69 -12.69 -1.72
C LYS A 273 -0.23 -12.86 -3.18
N GLN A 274 -0.98 -12.31 -4.14
CA GLN A 274 -0.59 -12.32 -5.55
C GLN A 274 0.64 -11.45 -5.82
N TYR A 275 0.71 -10.27 -5.20
CA TYR A 275 1.86 -9.39 -5.29
C TYR A 275 3.11 -10.03 -4.66
N GLU A 276 2.99 -10.65 -3.48
CA GLU A 276 4.11 -11.36 -2.82
C GLU A 276 4.68 -12.45 -3.72
N LYS A 277 3.81 -13.28 -4.33
CA LYS A 277 4.24 -14.28 -5.32
C LYS A 277 4.95 -13.68 -6.53
N THR A 278 4.48 -12.51 -7.00
CA THR A 278 5.11 -11.79 -8.11
C THR A 278 6.50 -11.33 -7.72
N TYR A 279 6.65 -10.79 -6.51
CA TYR A 279 7.94 -10.40 -5.94
C TYR A 279 8.89 -11.59 -5.84
N GLU A 280 8.48 -12.69 -5.19
CA GLU A 280 9.32 -13.89 -5.06
C GLU A 280 9.78 -14.44 -6.41
N ARG A 281 8.88 -14.50 -7.39
CA ARG A 281 9.26 -14.96 -8.74
C ARG A 281 10.30 -14.04 -9.38
N VAL A 282 10.08 -12.73 -9.31
CA VAL A 282 10.98 -11.74 -9.92
C VAL A 282 12.34 -11.75 -9.21
N ASP A 283 12.35 -11.83 -7.88
CA ASP A 283 13.55 -11.91 -7.06
C ASP A 283 14.36 -13.17 -7.39
N ASN A 284 13.71 -14.35 -7.41
CA ASN A 284 14.35 -15.59 -7.83
C ASN A 284 14.88 -15.51 -9.28
N THR A 285 14.12 -14.89 -10.19
CA THR A 285 14.54 -14.73 -11.59
C THR A 285 15.75 -13.81 -11.70
N ALA A 286 15.77 -12.71 -10.94
CA ALA A 286 16.91 -11.81 -10.88
C ALA A 286 18.14 -12.51 -10.29
N GLU A 287 17.96 -13.32 -9.24
CA GLU A 287 19.04 -14.09 -8.63
C GLU A 287 19.65 -15.11 -9.59
N MET A 288 18.82 -15.82 -10.36
CA MET A 288 19.27 -16.78 -11.37
C MET A 288 19.94 -16.11 -12.59
N ARG A 289 19.45 -14.95 -13.02
CA ARG A 289 19.96 -14.26 -14.23
C ARG A 289 21.22 -13.46 -13.99
N TYR A 290 21.43 -12.98 -12.76
CA TYR A 290 22.48 -12.01 -12.46
C TYR A 290 23.38 -12.50 -11.32
N ASN A 291 24.62 -12.85 -11.66
CA ASN A 291 25.55 -13.45 -10.71
C ASN A 291 26.22 -12.42 -9.77
N ASN A 292 26.25 -11.12 -10.14
CA ASN A 292 27.00 -10.08 -9.42
C ASN A 292 26.11 -8.97 -8.85
N GLY A 293 26.41 -8.54 -7.63
CA GLY A 293 25.75 -7.44 -6.91
C GLY A 293 24.92 -7.91 -5.72
N SER A 294 24.40 -6.97 -4.92
CA SER A 294 23.41 -7.28 -3.89
C SER A 294 22.08 -7.72 -4.52
N ALA A 295 21.22 -8.40 -3.75
CA ALA A 295 19.87 -8.79 -4.20
C ALA A 295 19.09 -7.59 -4.79
N GLU A 296 19.16 -6.43 -4.12
CA GLU A 296 18.52 -5.20 -4.61
C GLU A 296 19.10 -4.72 -5.95
N GLN A 297 20.43 -4.78 -6.13
CA GLN A 297 21.07 -4.41 -7.39
C GLN A 297 20.71 -5.36 -8.53
N LYS A 298 20.58 -6.66 -8.25
CA LYS A 298 20.13 -7.67 -9.23
C LYS A 298 18.68 -7.42 -9.63
N LEU A 299 17.83 -7.11 -8.65
CA LEU A 299 16.42 -6.78 -8.87
C LEU A 299 16.25 -5.52 -9.72
N ASP A 300 16.97 -4.45 -9.41
CA ASP A 300 16.97 -3.23 -10.21
C ASP A 300 17.44 -3.48 -11.64
N ARG A 301 18.43 -4.36 -11.81
CA ARG A 301 18.93 -4.75 -13.13
C ARG A 301 17.89 -5.51 -13.93
N TYR A 302 17.17 -6.45 -13.30
CA TYR A 302 16.06 -7.16 -13.93
C TYR A 302 15.00 -6.17 -14.44
N ILE A 303 14.53 -5.26 -13.58
CA ILE A 303 13.52 -4.27 -13.95
C ILE A 303 14.01 -3.34 -15.05
N ALA A 304 15.27 -2.88 -14.98
CA ALA A 304 15.86 -2.05 -16.02
C ALA A 304 15.96 -2.76 -17.37
N ASP A 305 16.30 -4.06 -17.38
CA ASP A 305 16.37 -4.86 -18.60
C ASP A 305 14.97 -5.09 -19.20
N GLU A 306 13.95 -5.38 -18.39
CA GLU A 306 12.58 -5.54 -18.89
C GLU A 306 12.01 -4.22 -19.45
N GLN A 307 12.31 -3.07 -18.83
CA GLN A 307 11.94 -1.77 -19.39
C GLN A 307 12.72 -1.45 -20.68
N LEU A 308 14.02 -1.77 -20.73
CA LEU A 308 14.82 -1.60 -21.94
C LEU A 308 14.28 -2.47 -23.08
N LYS A 309 13.96 -3.74 -22.82
CA LYS A 309 13.35 -4.65 -23.79
C LYS A 309 12.06 -4.08 -24.38
N LYS A 310 11.20 -3.48 -23.55
CA LYS A 310 10.00 -2.77 -24.02
C LYS A 310 10.34 -1.59 -24.95
N VAL A 311 11.37 -0.80 -24.64
CA VAL A 311 11.85 0.27 -25.54
C VAL A 311 12.36 -0.30 -26.86
N LEU A 312 13.17 -1.36 -26.81
CA LEU A 312 13.68 -2.07 -27.99
C LEU A 312 12.54 -2.62 -28.85
N ARG A 313 11.45 -3.09 -28.24
CA ARG A 313 10.22 -3.53 -28.91
C ARG A 313 9.44 -2.39 -29.60
N SER A 314 9.43 -1.20 -29.00
CA SER A 314 8.61 -0.06 -29.44
C SER A 314 9.14 0.68 -30.66
N ASP A 315 8.33 1.54 -31.28
CA ASP A 315 8.71 2.35 -32.45
C ASP A 315 9.76 3.43 -32.15
N LYS A 316 10.09 3.64 -30.87
CA LYS A 316 11.23 4.49 -30.47
C LYS A 316 12.56 3.91 -30.94
N THR A 317 12.63 2.60 -31.17
CA THR A 317 13.83 1.93 -31.65
C THR A 317 13.75 1.71 -33.15
N VAL A 318 14.69 2.30 -33.90
CA VAL A 318 14.84 2.07 -35.34
C VAL A 318 15.27 0.63 -35.56
N LYS A 319 14.45 -0.13 -36.29
CA LYS A 319 14.65 -1.57 -36.55
C LYS A 319 14.97 -1.91 -38.00
N THR A 320 15.21 -0.89 -38.82
CA THR A 320 15.59 -1.07 -40.21
C THR A 320 16.97 -1.70 -40.30
N ILE A 321 17.10 -2.75 -41.12
CA ILE A 321 18.40 -3.39 -41.38
C ILE A 321 19.33 -2.41 -42.09
N LEU A 322 20.54 -2.26 -41.56
CA LEU A 322 21.64 -1.55 -42.19
C LEU A 322 22.33 -2.48 -43.18
N ILE A 323 21.92 -2.41 -44.45
CA ILE A 323 22.37 -3.30 -45.53
C ILE A 323 23.90 -3.48 -45.53
N GLY A 324 24.67 -2.40 -45.60
CA GLY A 324 26.14 -2.50 -45.64
C GLY A 324 26.80 -3.10 -44.38
N LYS A 325 26.10 -3.14 -43.23
CA LYS A 325 26.55 -3.89 -42.05
C LYS A 325 26.12 -5.35 -42.12
N GLN A 326 24.92 -5.62 -42.62
CA GLN A 326 24.35 -6.96 -42.73
C GLN A 326 25.09 -7.79 -43.79
N GLU A 327 25.44 -7.19 -44.92
CA GLU A 327 26.15 -7.85 -46.04
C GLU A 327 27.48 -8.49 -45.64
N LYS A 328 28.15 -7.97 -44.61
CA LYS A 328 29.36 -8.57 -44.03
C LYS A 328 29.15 -9.98 -43.47
N HIS A 329 27.89 -10.39 -43.34
CA HIS A 329 27.43 -11.67 -42.83
C HIS A 329 26.53 -12.40 -43.86
N ILE A 330 26.68 -12.13 -45.15
CA ILE A 330 25.94 -12.83 -46.23
C ILE A 330 26.96 -13.32 -47.26
N ILE A 331 27.21 -14.63 -47.35
CA ILE A 331 28.25 -15.21 -48.25
C ILE A 331 28.12 -14.74 -49.70
N ALA A 332 26.91 -14.62 -50.22
CA ALA A 332 26.67 -14.23 -51.61
C ALA A 332 26.92 -12.73 -51.89
N SER A 333 27.15 -11.92 -50.86
CA SER A 333 27.39 -10.49 -51.04
C SER A 333 28.84 -10.19 -51.36
N ASN A 334 29.08 -9.22 -52.25
CA ASN A 334 30.41 -8.68 -52.54
C ASN A 334 31.10 -8.10 -51.30
N ASN A 335 30.34 -7.73 -50.26
CA ASN A 335 30.86 -7.14 -49.01
C ASN A 335 31.06 -8.18 -47.90
N TYR A 336 30.90 -9.47 -48.18
CA TYR A 336 31.17 -10.54 -47.22
C TYR A 336 32.63 -10.53 -46.79
N ILE A 337 32.87 -10.74 -45.50
CA ILE A 337 34.23 -10.88 -44.96
C ILE A 337 34.50 -12.37 -44.74
N PRO A 338 35.42 -13.00 -45.50
CA PRO A 338 35.74 -14.42 -45.36
C PRO A 338 36.07 -14.80 -43.91
N GLY A 339 35.58 -15.98 -43.49
CA GLY A 339 35.77 -16.50 -42.14
C GLY A 339 34.79 -15.94 -41.09
N ARG A 340 33.88 -15.03 -41.45
CA ARG A 340 32.82 -14.59 -40.53
C ARG A 340 31.63 -15.54 -40.53
N SER A 341 30.94 -15.58 -39.40
CA SER A 341 29.62 -16.22 -39.29
C SER A 341 28.63 -15.52 -40.23
N TYR A 342 27.77 -16.30 -40.89
CA TYR A 342 26.92 -15.82 -41.99
C TYR A 342 25.47 -16.30 -41.88
N ILE A 343 24.55 -15.50 -42.38
CA ILE A 343 23.11 -15.75 -42.43
C ILE A 343 22.78 -16.59 -43.66
N THR A 344 21.85 -17.53 -43.51
CA THR A 344 21.37 -18.41 -44.60
C THR A 344 19.94 -18.08 -45.06
N VAL A 345 19.25 -17.18 -44.36
CA VAL A 345 17.88 -16.74 -44.67
C VAL A 345 17.87 -15.47 -45.53
N SER A 346 16.73 -15.17 -46.17
CA SER A 346 16.61 -13.99 -47.05
C SER A 346 16.67 -12.66 -46.28
N SER A 347 16.89 -11.55 -46.99
CA SER A 347 16.87 -10.20 -46.39
C SER A 347 15.52 -9.85 -45.76
N GLU A 348 14.42 -10.30 -46.37
CA GLU A 348 13.06 -10.15 -45.84
C GLU A 348 12.91 -10.97 -44.54
N GLU A 349 13.41 -12.20 -44.53
CA GLU A 349 13.40 -13.04 -43.33
C GLU A 349 14.27 -12.46 -42.21
N VAL A 350 15.40 -11.84 -42.53
CA VAL A 350 16.22 -11.10 -41.55
C VAL A 350 15.43 -9.96 -40.90
N GLN A 351 14.68 -9.19 -41.69
CA GLN A 351 13.82 -8.12 -41.15
C GLN A 351 12.67 -8.69 -40.30
N GLN A 352 12.09 -9.83 -40.69
CA GLN A 352 11.07 -10.53 -39.91
C GLN A 352 11.62 -11.01 -38.56
N LEU A 353 12.82 -11.61 -38.54
CA LEU A 353 13.50 -12.03 -37.31
C LEU A 353 13.68 -10.85 -36.35
N VAL A 354 14.10 -9.70 -36.84
CA VAL A 354 14.19 -8.50 -36.01
C VAL A 354 12.83 -8.09 -35.47
N ASN A 355 11.81 -8.02 -36.33
CA ASN A 355 10.49 -7.55 -35.91
C ASN A 355 9.89 -8.46 -34.82
N GLN A 356 10.18 -9.76 -34.90
CA GLN A 356 9.72 -10.77 -33.96
C GLN A 356 10.52 -10.79 -32.66
N TYR A 357 11.86 -10.76 -32.73
CA TYR A 357 12.73 -11.05 -31.60
C TYR A 357 13.37 -9.80 -30.95
N ALA A 358 13.25 -8.61 -31.56
CA ALA A 358 13.77 -7.38 -30.96
C ALA A 358 13.19 -7.16 -29.57
N GLY A 359 14.05 -7.06 -28.56
CA GLY A 359 13.66 -6.89 -27.16
C GLY A 359 13.08 -8.16 -26.51
N THR A 360 13.29 -9.35 -27.07
CA THR A 360 12.91 -10.63 -26.42
C THR A 360 14.10 -11.39 -25.86
N GLY A 361 15.31 -11.07 -26.35
CA GLY A 361 16.54 -11.77 -25.99
C GLY A 361 17.20 -11.31 -24.70
N ASP A 362 18.39 -11.86 -24.46
CA ASP A 362 19.22 -11.50 -23.31
C ASP A 362 20.04 -10.25 -23.59
N ILE A 363 19.84 -9.23 -22.77
CA ILE A 363 20.53 -7.94 -22.87
C ILE A 363 22.01 -8.11 -22.52
N LYS A 364 22.90 -7.69 -23.43
CA LYS A 364 24.34 -7.67 -23.18
C LYS A 364 24.75 -6.30 -22.64
N ARG A 365 25.52 -6.32 -21.56
CA ARG A 365 26.05 -5.14 -20.89
C ARG A 365 27.58 -5.14 -20.89
N THR A 366 28.16 -3.97 -20.67
CA THR A 366 29.60 -3.81 -20.38
C THR A 366 29.89 -4.19 -18.93
N ASN A 367 31.17 -4.27 -18.54
CA ASN A 367 31.56 -4.49 -17.15
C ASN A 367 31.06 -3.37 -16.20
N ALA A 368 30.82 -2.17 -16.73
CA ALA A 368 30.19 -1.06 -16.01
C ALA A 368 28.65 -1.17 -15.93
N ASN A 369 28.08 -2.32 -16.29
CA ASN A 369 26.63 -2.57 -16.36
C ASN A 369 25.87 -1.62 -17.31
N VAL A 370 26.53 -1.04 -18.31
CA VAL A 370 25.87 -0.20 -19.32
C VAL A 370 25.42 -1.06 -20.50
N PHE A 371 24.23 -0.81 -21.06
CA PHE A 371 23.76 -1.51 -22.24
C PHE A 371 24.76 -1.42 -23.39
N ASN A 372 25.23 -2.56 -23.88
CA ASN A 372 26.23 -2.67 -24.93
C ASN A 372 25.57 -2.69 -26.33
N ARG A 373 24.35 -2.17 -26.46
CA ARG A 373 23.64 -2.12 -27.75
C ARG A 373 23.53 -3.48 -28.44
N ARG A 374 23.50 -4.55 -27.66
CA ARG A 374 23.47 -5.94 -28.12
C ARG A 374 22.48 -6.73 -27.29
N GLU A 375 21.67 -7.53 -27.96
CA GLU A 375 20.87 -8.56 -27.33
C GLU A 375 21.09 -9.88 -28.07
N VAL A 376 20.97 -10.99 -27.34
CA VAL A 376 21.11 -12.33 -27.90
C VAL A 376 19.77 -13.02 -27.90
N CYS A 377 19.32 -13.44 -29.09
CA CYS A 377 18.03 -14.06 -29.33
C CYS A 377 18.25 -15.48 -29.86
N ILE A 378 17.24 -16.34 -29.70
CA ILE A 378 17.23 -17.70 -30.21
C ILE A 378 15.94 -17.87 -31.01
N ALA A 379 16.07 -18.16 -32.30
CA ALA A 379 14.95 -18.45 -33.17
C ALA A 379 14.40 -19.88 -32.96
N ASP A 380 13.19 -20.09 -33.45
CA ASP A 380 12.51 -21.37 -33.57
C ASP A 380 13.07 -22.26 -34.70
N ARG A 381 13.85 -21.68 -35.62
CA ARG A 381 14.49 -22.37 -36.76
C ARG A 381 15.93 -21.93 -36.95
N VAL A 382 16.69 -22.71 -37.72
CA VAL A 382 18.08 -22.36 -38.09
C VAL A 382 18.05 -21.12 -38.98
N ILE A 383 18.85 -20.12 -38.63
CA ILE A 383 18.91 -18.81 -39.32
C ILE A 383 20.25 -18.57 -40.02
N GLY A 384 21.27 -19.36 -39.69
CA GLY A 384 22.62 -19.14 -40.21
C GLY A 384 23.64 -20.14 -39.69
N VAL A 385 24.89 -19.80 -39.94
CA VAL A 385 26.07 -20.62 -39.64
C VAL A 385 27.07 -19.80 -38.84
N VAL A 386 27.59 -20.41 -37.78
CA VAL A 386 28.70 -19.89 -36.99
C VAL A 386 29.98 -20.54 -37.48
N VAL A 387 30.95 -19.70 -37.85
CA VAL A 387 32.30 -20.12 -38.23
C VAL A 387 33.20 -19.92 -37.02
N ASP A 388 33.80 -21.01 -36.52
CA ASP A 388 34.78 -20.96 -35.45
C ASP A 388 36.10 -20.36 -35.98
N LEU A 389 36.52 -19.23 -35.40
CA LEU A 389 37.67 -18.47 -35.90
C LEU A 389 39.01 -19.21 -35.78
N ASN A 390 39.11 -20.21 -34.89
CA ASN A 390 40.36 -20.94 -34.66
C ASN A 390 40.46 -22.18 -35.54
N THR A 391 39.32 -22.86 -35.76
CA THR A 391 39.27 -24.16 -36.45
C THR A 391 38.69 -24.08 -37.86
N GLY A 392 38.02 -22.99 -38.21
CA GLY A 392 37.27 -22.84 -39.45
C GLY A 392 36.02 -23.72 -39.55
N LYS A 393 35.69 -24.48 -38.49
CA LYS A 393 34.53 -25.37 -38.48
C LYS A 393 33.23 -24.57 -38.47
N GLU A 394 32.28 -25.04 -39.26
CA GLU A 394 30.96 -24.43 -39.43
C GLU A 394 29.90 -25.17 -38.63
N TYR A 395 29.03 -24.42 -37.95
CA TYR A 395 27.93 -24.95 -37.15
C TYR A 395 26.64 -24.20 -37.46
N HIS A 396 25.59 -24.91 -37.85
CA HIS A 396 24.26 -24.34 -37.98
C HIS A 396 23.75 -23.82 -36.63
N THR A 397 23.10 -22.66 -36.63
CA THR A 397 22.59 -22.03 -35.41
C THR A 397 21.23 -21.39 -35.62
N ARG A 398 20.44 -21.39 -34.55
CA ARG A 398 19.22 -20.60 -34.37
C ARG A 398 19.49 -19.35 -33.54
N LYS A 399 20.63 -19.28 -32.85
CA LYS A 399 21.02 -18.17 -31.97
C LYS A 399 21.68 -17.06 -32.79
N PHE A 400 21.30 -15.82 -32.50
CA PHE A 400 21.85 -14.64 -33.17
C PHE A 400 21.91 -13.46 -32.21
N THR A 401 22.82 -12.53 -32.50
CA THR A 401 22.93 -11.26 -31.78
C THR A 401 22.31 -10.16 -32.62
N ILE A 402 21.38 -9.40 -32.06
CA ILE A 402 20.92 -8.14 -32.66
C ILE A 402 21.83 -7.02 -32.17
N HIS A 403 22.41 -6.30 -33.11
CA HIS A 403 23.27 -5.15 -32.85
C HIS A 403 22.52 -3.86 -33.17
N TYR A 404 22.26 -3.05 -32.14
CA TYR A 404 21.60 -1.77 -32.28
C TYR A 404 22.60 -0.66 -32.65
N ALA A 405 22.33 0.11 -33.69
CA ALA A 405 23.04 1.35 -34.03
C ALA A 405 22.07 2.55 -33.97
N ASN A 406 22.57 3.78 -34.11
CA ASN A 406 21.73 4.96 -33.98
C ASN A 406 20.68 5.08 -35.12
N ASN A 407 21.01 4.54 -36.29
CA ASN A 407 20.22 4.68 -37.53
C ASN A 407 19.69 3.33 -38.06
N GLY A 408 19.72 2.27 -37.26
CA GLY A 408 19.27 0.95 -37.67
C GLY A 408 20.02 -0.16 -36.94
N ILE A 409 19.96 -1.37 -37.48
CA ILE A 409 20.47 -2.56 -36.83
C ILE A 409 21.11 -3.52 -37.83
N HIS A 410 21.77 -4.56 -37.33
CA HIS A 410 22.11 -5.76 -38.10
C HIS A 410 22.12 -6.97 -37.15
N ILE A 411 22.00 -8.17 -37.70
CA ILE A 411 22.05 -9.41 -36.94
C ILE A 411 23.26 -10.24 -37.34
N VAL A 412 23.81 -10.95 -36.37
CA VAL A 412 24.99 -11.82 -36.54
C VAL A 412 24.69 -13.18 -35.92
N PRO A 413 24.87 -14.31 -36.64
CA PRO A 413 24.74 -15.64 -36.04
C PRO A 413 25.69 -15.79 -34.85
N ALA A 414 25.24 -16.48 -33.81
CA ALA A 414 25.99 -16.70 -32.58
C ALA A 414 25.94 -18.18 -32.18
N LYS A 415 26.99 -18.65 -31.52
CA LYS A 415 27.12 -20.05 -31.13
C LYS A 415 26.08 -20.41 -30.07
N GLU A 416 25.33 -21.50 -30.29
CA GLU A 416 24.51 -22.13 -29.25
C GLU A 416 25.40 -22.74 -28.18
N ASP A 417 24.97 -22.64 -26.92
CA ASP A 417 25.75 -23.11 -25.76
C ASP A 417 25.58 -24.62 -25.55
#